data_AF-A0A388MG89-F1
#
_entry.id   AF-A0A388MG89-F1
#
_cell.length_a   1.000
_cell.length_b   1.000
_cell.length_c   1.000
_cell.angle_alpha   90.00
_cell.angle_beta   90.00
_cell.angle_gamma   90.00
#
_symmetry.space_group_name_H-M   'P 1'
#
loop_
_entity.id
_entity.type
_entity.pdbx_description
1 polymer ?
#
loop_
_entity_poly.entity_id
_entity_poly.type
_entity_poly.pdbx_seq_one_letter_code
_entity_poly.pdbx_strand_id
1 'polypeptide(L)' 'VSEEGIIERDEVVFSFARTRQIPIIMVTSGGYLKSNARIIANSIINLASKSLVSLKMH' A
#
# COMPACT_ATOMS: atom_id res chain seq x y z
N VAL A 1 6.30 14.84 2.06
CA VAL A 1 5.84 13.61 2.76
C VAL A 1 6.96 12.59 2.66
N SER A 2 7.35 11.94 3.76
CA SER A 2 8.42 10.94 3.77
C SER A 2 7.97 9.61 3.14
N GLU A 3 8.92 8.77 2.74
CA GLU A 3 8.62 7.44 2.19
C GLU A 3 7.95 6.55 3.24
N GLU A 4 8.47 6.59 4.47
CA GLU A 4 7.96 5.83 5.61
C GLU A 4 6.53 6.24 5.96
N GLY A 5 6.24 7.55 5.93
CA GLY A 5 4.91 8.06 6.22
C GLY A 5 3.87 7.64 5.18
N ILE A 6 4.27 7.42 3.92
CA ILE A 6 3.38 6.88 2.88
C ILE A 6 3.06 5.42 3.17
N ILE A 7 4.07 4.61 3.51
CA ILE A 7 3.92 3.18 3.82
C ILE A 7 3.02 3.00 5.06
N GLU A 8 3.27 3.78 6.12
CA GLU A 8 2.48 3.73 7.36
C GLU A 8 1.04 4.15 7.11
N ARG A 9 0.81 5.22 6.35
CA ARG A 9 -0.54 5.66 5.98
C ARG A 9 -1.32 4.55 5.27
N ASP A 10 -0.71 3.94 4.25
CA ASP A 10 -1.38 2.92 3.46
C ASP A 10 -1.75 1.71 4.34
N GLU A 11 -0.86 1.30 5.24
CA GLU A 11 -1.15 0.27 6.23
C GLU A 11 -2.33 0.60 7.14
N VAL A 12 -2.34 1.81 7.71
CA VAL A 12 -3.41 2.26 8.61
C VAL A 12 -4.74 2.24 7.88
N VAL A 13 -4.78 2.76 6.65
CA VAL A 13 -5.98 2.78 5.82
C VAL A 13 -6.49 1.38 5.50
N PHE A 14 -5.62 0.46 5.06
CA PHE A 14 -6.01 -0.91 4.75
C PHE A 14 -6.44 -1.69 5.99
N SER A 15 -5.79 -1.48 7.13
CA SER A 15 -6.16 -2.08 8.42
C SER A 15 -7.56 -1.61 8.85
N PHE A 16 -7.86 -0.32 8.70
CA PHE A 16 -9.19 0.22 8.99
C PHE A 16 -10.28 -0.31 8.05
N ALA A 17 -9.98 -0.44 6.75
CA ALA A 17 -10.92 -1.02 5.81
C ALA A 17 -11.19 -2.50 6.13
N ARG A 18 -10.14 -3.28 6.42
CA ARG A 18 -10.24 -4.71 6.76
C ARG A 18 -11.08 -4.96 8.01
N THR A 19 -10.82 -4.21 9.09
CA THR A 19 -11.54 -4.36 10.37
C THR A 19 -13.03 -4.03 10.26
N ARG A 20 -13.40 -3.17 9.31
CA ARG A 20 -14.80 -2.77 9.05
C ARG A 20 -15.45 -3.50 7.88
N GLN A 21 -14.77 -4.48 7.28
CA GLN A 21 -15.23 -5.20 6.09
C GLN A 21 -15.58 -4.27 4.91
N ILE A 22 -14.89 -3.15 4.78
CA ILE A 22 -15.09 -2.18 3.70
C ILE A 22 -14.22 -2.57 2.51
N PRO A 23 -14.79 -2.75 1.30
CA PRO A 23 -14.01 -2.95 0.08
C PRO A 23 -13.10 -1.75 -0.18
N ILE A 24 -11.83 -2.01 -0.48
CA ILE A 24 -10.83 -0.97 -0.76
C ILE A 24 -9.99 -1.38 -1.97
N ILE A 25 -9.64 -0.38 -2.79
CA ILE A 25 -8.78 -0.53 -3.96
C ILE A 25 -7.69 0.54 -3.87
N MET A 26 -6.44 0.12 -4.05
CA MET A 26 -5.33 1.04 -4.28
C MET A 26 -5.18 1.25 -5.79
N VAL A 27 -5.12 2.51 -6.21
CA VAL A 27 -4.86 2.90 -7.60
C VAL A 27 -3.50 3.57 -7.64
N THR A 28 -2.67 3.20 -8.63
CA THR A 28 -1.39 3.88 -8.86
C THR A 28 -1.68 5.34 -9.20
N SER A 29 -1.09 6.28 -8.46
CA SER A 29 -1.21 7.70 -8.80
C SER A 29 -0.51 7.99 -10.13
N GLY A 30 -1.02 8.99 -10.86
CA GLY A 30 -0.26 9.63 -11.94
C GLY A 30 0.78 10.58 -11.34
N GLY A 31 2.08 10.30 -11.52
CA GLY A 31 3.15 11.11 -10.94
C GLY A 31 4.55 10.65 -11.38
N TYR A 32 5.24 11.53 -12.11
CA TYR A 32 6.35 11.29 -13.05
C TYR A 32 7.74 11.02 -12.44
N LEU A 33 7.86 10.70 -11.14
CA LEU A 33 9.15 10.46 -10.49
C LEU A 33 9.40 8.97 -10.33
N LYS A 34 10.47 8.46 -10.98
CA LYS A 34 10.89 7.04 -10.89
C LYS A 34 11.08 6.54 -9.45
N SER A 35 11.42 7.44 -8.51
CA SER A 35 11.54 7.13 -7.09
C SER A 35 10.22 6.64 -6.48
N ASN A 36 9.08 7.15 -6.94
CA ASN A 36 7.76 6.79 -6.39
C ASN A 36 7.40 5.34 -6.67
N ALA A 37 7.87 4.76 -7.78
CA ALA A 37 7.62 3.35 -8.10
C ALA A 37 8.18 2.42 -7.01
N ARG A 38 9.34 2.77 -6.44
CA ARG A 38 9.94 2.02 -5.34
C ARG A 38 9.13 2.14 -4.05
N ILE A 39 8.68 3.35 -3.73
CA ILE A 39 7.85 3.61 -2.54
C ILE A 39 6.53 2.82 -2.64
N ILE A 40 5.89 2.83 -3.82
CA ILE A 40 4.66 2.07 -4.08
C ILE A 40 4.91 0.56 -3.92
N ALA A 41 5.99 0.04 -4.52
CA ALA A 41 6.34 -1.37 -4.38
C ALA A 41 6.59 -1.76 -2.90
N ASN A 42 7.34 -0.93 -2.16
CA ASN A 42 7.59 -1.15 -0.73
C ASN A 42 6.30 -1.11 0.09
N SER A 43 5.38 -0.18 -0.21
CA SER A 43 4.06 -0.11 0.42
C SER A 43 3.25 -1.39 0.18
N ILE A 44 3.18 -1.86 -1.07
CA ILE A 44 2.47 -3.10 -1.43
C ILE A 44 3.08 -4.33 -0.73
N ILE A 45 4.42 -4.42 -0.64
CA ILE A 45 5.11 -5.49 0.10
C ILE A 45 4.78 -5.44 1.60
N ASN A 46 4.76 -4.24 2.21
CA ASN A 46 4.39 -4.06 3.61
C ASN A 46 2.93 -4.50 3.88
N LEU A 47 2.00 -4.14 2.99
CA LEU A 47 0.62 -4.59 3.09
C LEU A 47 0.50 -6.12 2.98
N ALA A 48 1.28 -6.74 2.10
CA ALA A 48 1.28 -8.18 1.91
C ALA A 48 1.88 -8.93 3.11
N SER A 49 2.99 -8.45 3.68
CA SER A 49 3.60 -9.04 4.87
C SER A 49 2.69 -9.00 6.09
N LYS A 50 1.78 -8.02 6.14
CA LYS A 50 0.76 -7.86 7.18
C LYS A 50 -0.58 -8.52 6.85
N SER A 51 -0.64 -9.33 5.79
CA SER A 51 -1.87 -10.01 5.33
C SER A 51 -3.04 -9.06 5.03
N LEU A 52 -2.75 -7.79 4.74
CA LEU A 52 -3.76 -6.79 4.38
C LEU A 52 -4.14 -6.90 2.90
N VAL A 53 -3.20 -7.31 2.05
CA VAL A 53 -3.43 -7.67 0.63
C VAL A 53 -2.76 -9.01 0.31
N SER A 54 -3.24 -9.70 -0.72
CA SER A 54 -2.60 -10.92 -1.22
C SER A 54 -1.81 -10.60 -2.49
N LEU A 55 -0.55 -11.03 -2.52
CA LEU A 55 0.29 -11.01 -3.72
C LEU A 55 0.44 -12.45 -4.23
N LYS A 56 0.08 -12.68 -5.49
CA LYS A 56 0.46 -13.91 -6.19
C LYS A 56 1.82 -13.68 -6.82
N MET A 57 2.81 -14.43 -6.36
CA MET A 57 4.09 -14.55 -7.04
C MET A 57 3.95 -15.64 -8.10
N HIS A 58 4.34 -15.34 -9.34
CA HIS A 58 4.48 -16.31 -10.42
C HIS A 58 5.93 -16.80 -10.49
#